data_AF-A0A2D7PFT1-F1
#
_entry.id   AF-A0A2D7PFT1-F1
#
_cell.length_a   1.000
_cell.length_b   1.000
_cell.length_c   1.000
_cell.angle_alpha   90.00
_cell.angle_beta   90.00
_cell.angle_gamma   90.00
#
_symmetry.space_group_name_H-M   'P 1'
#
loop_
_entity.id
_entity.type
_entity.pdbx_description
1 polymer ?
#
loop_
_entity_poly.entity_id
_entity_poly.type
_entity_poly.pdbx_seq_one_letter_code
_entity_poly.pdbx_strand_id
1 'polypeptide(L)'
;MKIMRAEYIRNKLHYFGEDYEFTLIDEKYHNYATLIIKPQHIKFVKNPNKITKTQAIEEWFAVENEITRKQNNAKRRKKNHET
;
A
#
# COMPACT_ATOMS: atom_id res chain seq x y z
N MET A 1 -8.40 -21.29 0.58
CA MET A 1 -7.29 -20.63 1.28
C MET A 1 -6.78 -19.56 0.35
N LYS A 2 -7.01 -18.27 0.64
CA LYS A 2 -6.52 -17.18 -0.21
C LYS A 2 -5.00 -17.12 -0.08
N ILE A 3 -4.28 -17.47 -1.14
CA ILE A 3 -2.81 -17.39 -1.16
C ILE A 3 -2.45 -15.98 -1.62
N MET A 4 -2.28 -15.09 -0.66
CA MET A 4 -1.72 -13.77 -0.88
C MET A 4 -0.22 -13.84 -0.65
N ARG A 5 0.55 -13.39 -1.64
CA ARG A 5 2.01 -13.31 -1.53
C ARG A 5 2.55 -12.08 -2.25
N ALA A 6 3.67 -11.58 -1.75
CA ALA A 6 4.46 -10.56 -2.42
C ALA A 6 5.80 -11.17 -2.83
N GLU A 7 6.23 -10.96 -4.08
CA GLU A 7 7.48 -11.49 -4.60
C GLU A 7 8.23 -10.47 -5.44
N TYR A 8 9.56 -10.50 -5.35
CA TYR A 8 10.41 -9.70 -6.22
C TYR A 8 10.57 -10.38 -7.58
N ILE A 9 10.04 -9.75 -8.62
CA ILE A 9 10.15 -10.19 -10.01
C ILE A 9 10.78 -9.06 -10.81
N ARG A 10 11.91 -9.33 -11.47
CA ARG A 10 12.62 -8.35 -12.33
C ARG A 10 12.88 -7.01 -11.60
N ASN A 11 13.35 -7.08 -10.36
CA ASN A 11 13.64 -5.91 -9.53
C ASN A 11 12.43 -4.99 -9.31
N LYS A 12 11.24 -5.61 -9.17
CA LYS A 12 10.00 -4.98 -8.74
C LYS A 12 9.29 -5.89 -7.77
N LEU A 13 8.66 -5.30 -6.75
CA LEU A 13 7.78 -6.04 -5.85
C LEU A 13 6.39 -6.21 -6.46
N HIS A 14 6.01 -7.45 -6.72
CA HIS A 14 4.71 -7.84 -7.26
C HIS A 14 3.84 -8.40 -6.14
N TYR A 15 2.61 -7.91 -6.05
CA TYR A 15 1.60 -8.34 -5.09
C TYR A 15 0.57 -9.21 -5.81
N PHE A 16 0.49 -10.47 -5.38
CA PHE A 16 -0.42 -11.46 -5.93
C PHE A 16 -1.60 -11.64 -4.99
N GLY A 17 -2.74 -11.06 -5.38
CA GLY A 17 -4.03 -11.39 -4.80
C GLY A 17 -4.59 -12.69 -5.39
N GLU A 18 -5.83 -13.01 -5.01
CA GLU A 18 -6.49 -14.27 -5.41
C GLU A 18 -6.60 -14.43 -6.93
N ASP A 19 -6.96 -13.35 -7.64
CA ASP A 19 -7.16 -13.32 -9.10
C ASP A 19 -6.63 -12.03 -9.74
N TYR A 20 -5.76 -11.32 -9.02
CA TYR A 20 -5.21 -10.06 -9.51
C TYR A 20 -3.76 -9.93 -9.09
N GLU A 21 -3.04 -9.13 -9.86
CA GLU A 21 -1.64 -8.85 -9.63
C GLU A 21 -1.43 -7.35 -9.81
N PHE A 22 -0.74 -6.73 -8.86
CA PHE A 22 -0.37 -5.34 -8.97
C PHE A 22 1.05 -5.09 -8.47
N THR A 23 1.58 -3.94 -8.88
CA THR A 23 2.87 -3.41 -8.43
C THR A 23 2.65 -2.00 -7.93
N LEU A 24 3.55 -1.53 -7.07
CA LEU A 24 3.64 -0.11 -6.80
C LEU A 24 4.32 0.58 -7.99
N ILE A 25 3.85 1.78 -8.36
CA ILE A 25 4.39 2.53 -9.51
C ILE A 25 5.86 2.87 -9.29
N ASP A 26 6.25 3.11 -8.03
CA ASP A 26 7.60 3.44 -7.63
C ASP A 26 7.98 2.58 -6.43
N GLU A 27 9.12 1.90 -6.49
CA GLU A 27 9.60 1.01 -5.43
C GLU A 27 9.88 1.78 -4.15
N LYS A 28 10.22 3.07 -4.24
CA LYS A 28 10.46 3.90 -3.06
C LYS A 28 9.27 3.89 -2.11
N TYR A 29 8.05 3.74 -2.62
CA TYR A 29 6.82 3.71 -1.84
C TYR A 29 6.72 2.51 -0.90
N HIS A 30 7.44 1.42 -1.17
CA HIS A 30 7.54 0.29 -0.24
C HIS A 30 8.38 0.62 1.00
N ASN A 31 9.43 1.43 0.83
CA ASN A 31 10.38 1.76 1.90
C ASN A 31 9.94 2.98 2.73
N TYR A 32 8.90 3.72 2.31
CA TYR A 32 8.41 4.87 3.05
C TYR A 32 7.49 4.45 4.19
N ALA A 33 8.07 4.27 5.39
CA ALA A 33 7.32 3.99 6.62
C ALA A 33 6.21 5.04 6.95
N THR A 34 6.32 6.25 6.41
CA THR A 34 5.37 7.35 6.67
C THR A 34 4.39 7.61 5.51
N LEU A 35 4.47 6.88 4.41
CA LEU A 35 3.62 7.12 3.25
C LEU A 35 2.33 6.30 3.35
N ILE A 36 1.19 6.99 3.25
CA ILE A 36 -0.10 6.32 3.08
C ILE A 36 -0.23 5.91 1.61
N ILE A 37 -0.36 4.62 1.34
CA ILE A 37 -0.57 4.10 -0.02
C ILE A 37 -1.96 4.53 -0.52
N LYS A 38 -1.99 5.12 -1.72
CA LYS A 38 -3.18 5.67 -2.38
C LYS A 38 -3.40 4.98 -3.73
N PRO A 39 -4.61 5.04 -4.32
CA PRO A 39 -4.89 4.44 -5.63
C PRO A 39 -3.90 4.85 -6.74
N GLN A 40 -3.42 6.09 -6.68
CA GLN A 40 -2.43 6.62 -7.62
C GLN A 40 -1.06 5.93 -7.53
N HIS A 41 -0.75 5.21 -6.44
CA HIS A 41 0.54 4.50 -6.27
C HIS A 41 0.47 3.05 -6.78
N ILE A 42 -0.71 2.54 -7.13
CA ILE A 42 -0.90 1.16 -7.60
C ILE A 42 -0.99 1.12 -9.13
N LYS A 43 -0.30 0.14 -9.71
CA LYS A 43 -0.41 -0.26 -11.11
C LYS A 43 -0.77 -1.73 -11.19
N PHE A 44 -1.95 -2.04 -11.73
CA PHE A 44 -2.32 -3.42 -12.02
C PHE A 44 -1.45 -3.99 -13.14
N VAL A 45 -0.94 -5.19 -12.92
CA VAL A 45 -0.28 -6.02 -13.93
C VAL A 45 -1.33 -6.94 -14.56
N LYS A 46 -2.21 -7.52 -13.73
CA LYS A 46 -3.33 -8.38 -14.15
C LYS A 46 -4.55 -8.10 -13.27
N ASN A 47 -5.72 -7.86 -13.87
CA ASN A 47 -6.96 -7.59 -13.12
C ASN A 47 -8.22 -8.09 -13.87
N PRO A 48 -8.37 -9.40 -14.10
CA PRO A 48 -9.54 -9.99 -14.74
C PRO A 48 -10.83 -9.71 -13.97
N ASN A 49 -10.77 -9.73 -12.64
CA ASN A 49 -11.93 -9.50 -11.77
C ASN A 49 -12.33 -8.03 -11.65
N LYS A 50 -11.61 -7.12 -12.33
CA LYS A 50 -11.86 -5.66 -12.34
C LYS A 50 -11.99 -5.07 -10.94
N ILE A 51 -11.22 -5.57 -9.98
CA ILE A 51 -11.21 -4.98 -8.64
C ILE A 51 -10.70 -3.55 -8.71
N THR A 52 -11.18 -2.71 -7.80
CA THR A 52 -10.73 -1.33 -7.70
C THR A 52 -9.37 -1.29 -7.00
N LYS A 53 -8.58 -0.24 -7.29
CA LYS A 53 -7.32 -0.01 -6.57
C LYS A 53 -7.56 0.23 -5.08
N THR A 54 -8.69 0.81 -4.70
CA THR A 54 -9.06 1.01 -3.30
C THR A 54 -9.23 -0.32 -2.58
N GLN A 55 -9.91 -1.29 -3.19
CA GLN A 55 -10.04 -2.64 -2.64
C GLN A 55 -8.67 -3.32 -2.47
N ALA A 56 -7.78 -3.21 -3.46
CA ALA A 56 -6.42 -3.74 -3.31
C ALA A 56 -5.66 -3.06 -2.15
N ILE A 57 -5.88 -1.77 -1.92
CA ILE A 57 -5.24 -1.04 -0.80
C ILE A 57 -5.81 -1.48 0.54
N GLU A 58 -7.11 -1.66 0.64
CA GLU A 58 -7.76 -2.13 1.86
C GLU A 58 -7.32 -3.55 2.21
N GLU A 59 -7.19 -4.42 1.20
CA GLU A 59 -6.80 -5.81 1.42
C GLU A 59 -5.32 -5.95 1.83
N TRP A 60 -4.42 -5.13 1.28
CA TRP A 60 -2.96 -5.26 1.51
C TRP A 60 -2.37 -4.28 2.51
N PHE A 61 -2.86 -3.03 2.54
CA PHE A 61 -2.21 -1.92 3.23
C PHE A 61 -3.11 -1.25 4.26
N ALA A 62 -4.28 -1.81 4.62
CA ALA A 62 -5.18 -1.18 5.59
C ALA A 62 -4.50 -0.93 6.94
N VAL A 63 -3.87 -1.96 7.50
CA VAL A 63 -3.21 -1.90 8.83
C VAL A 63 -2.04 -0.92 8.80
N GLU A 64 -1.15 -1.04 7.81
CA GLU A 64 0.00 -0.14 7.65
C GLU A 64 -0.44 1.31 7.50
N ASN A 65 -1.41 1.57 6.62
CA ASN A 65 -1.95 2.91 6.42
C ASN A 65 -2.58 3.48 7.71
N GLU A 66 -3.27 2.66 8.49
CA GLU A 66 -3.85 3.08 9.77
C GLU A 66 -2.77 3.46 10.79
N ILE A 67 -1.72 2.63 10.92
CA ILE A 67 -0.57 2.89 11.80
C ILE A 67 0.10 4.20 11.40
N THR A 68 0.41 4.37 10.11
CA THR A 68 1.02 5.58 9.57
C THR A 68 0.15 6.82 9.80
N ARG A 69 -1.18 6.72 9.63
CA ARG A 69 -2.12 7.82 9.96
C ARG A 69 -2.04 8.20 11.43
N LYS A 70 -2.06 7.22 12.34
CA LYS A 70 -1.96 7.46 13.80
C LYS A 70 -0.64 8.14 14.16
N GLN A 71 0.47 7.66 13.61
CA GLN A 71 1.80 8.24 13.86
C GLN A 71 1.92 9.67 13.32
N ASN A 72 1.44 9.93 12.11
CA ASN A 72 1.47 11.27 11.52
C ASN A 72 0.60 12.26 12.32
N ASN A 73 -0.58 11.84 12.76
CA ASN A 73 -1.45 12.65 13.62
C ASN A 73 -0.81 12.92 14.99
N ALA A 74 -0.15 11.94 15.60
CA ALA A 74 0.55 12.11 16.87
C ALA A 74 1.71 13.12 16.73
N LYS A 75 2.51 13.02 15.67
CA LYS A 75 3.58 14.00 15.38
C LYS A 75 3.03 15.42 15.21
N ARG A 76 1.92 15.58 14.48
CA ARG A 76 1.26 16.89 14.30
C ARG A 76 0.75 17.47 15.62
N ARG A 77 0.16 16.66 16.49
CA ARG A 77 -0.31 17.10 17.81
C ARG A 77 0.84 17.55 18.71
N LYS A 78 1.96 16.82 18.72
CA LYS A 78 3.16 17.23 19.47
C LYS A 78 3.68 18.59 19.00
N LYS A 79 3.80 18.77 17.67
CA LYS A 79 4.25 20.04 17.08
C LYS A 79 3.35 21.22 17.48
N ASN A 80 2.04 21.04 17.50
CA ASN A 80 1.09 22.11 17.84
C ASN A 80 1.05 22.43 19.35
N HIS A 81 1.62 21.58 20.21
CA HIS A 81 1.67 21.82 21.66
C HIS A 81 2.96 22.56 22.09
N GLU A 82 3.97 22.60 21.22
CA GLU A 82 5.27 23.26 21.45
C GLU A 82 5.36 24.69 20.86
N THR A 83 4.32 25.14 20.15
CA THR A 83 4.14 26.54 19.66
C THR A 83 3.01 27.22 20.40
#